data_AF-A0A8H7TSS9-F1
#
_entry.id   AF-A0A8H7TSS9-F1
#
_cell.length_a   1.000
_cell.length_b   1.000
_cell.length_c   1.000
_cell.angle_alpha   90.00
_cell.angle_beta   90.00
_cell.angle_gamma   90.00
#
_symmetry.space_group_name_H-M   'P 1'
#
loop_
_entity.id
_entity.type
_entity.pdbx_description
1 polymer ?
#
loop_
_entity_poly.entity_id
_entity_poly.type
_entity_poly.pdbx_seq_one_letter_code
_entity_poly.pdbx_strand_id
1 'polypeptide(L)'
;MAHQNKAPQQQPQPQPQQQQQQPVSTIPILHSIAPAIFTRITDEDLLAPFTPPTDPVDLLKARLREIEAHAEEVRANLLSLFRRECLRIIQEAEAQEAAAEGGEDGDNTTVHLAPLVSQQEVDDMISNMRRNTGEARDRSRSRVLMQNDIFGQPNMNVLPMRNPREAAVAQIQAVISQGLCDLESYKTKVEELRQQIKSEIDRVTRRQGTDQMDLDF
;
A
#
# COMPACT_ATOMS: atom_id res chain seq x y z
N MET A 1 1.20 -7.08 87.08
CA MET A 1 0.22 -6.97 85.98
C MET A 1 0.76 -5.95 84.99
N ALA A 2 1.44 -6.40 83.93
CA ALA A 2 1.98 -5.55 82.88
C ALA A 2 1.18 -5.87 81.60
N HIS A 3 0.48 -4.88 81.05
CA HIS A 3 -0.24 -5.02 79.79
C HIS A 3 0.63 -4.45 78.68
N GLN A 4 1.16 -5.36 77.86
CA GLN A 4 2.01 -5.05 76.72
C GLN A 4 1.13 -4.68 75.53
N ASN A 5 1.27 -3.43 75.10
CA ASN A 5 0.50 -2.79 74.06
C ASN A 5 0.85 -3.39 72.69
N LYS A 6 -0.13 -3.99 72.01
CA LYS A 6 0.01 -4.59 70.67
C LYS A 6 -0.43 -3.54 69.64
N ALA A 7 0.52 -2.99 68.89
CA ALA A 7 0.22 -2.04 67.81
C ALA A 7 -0.49 -2.76 66.63
N PRO A 8 -1.46 -2.12 65.97
CA PRO A 8 -2.13 -2.70 64.80
C PRO A 8 -1.23 -2.65 63.56
N GLN A 9 -1.02 -3.82 62.95
CA GLN A 9 -0.45 -3.98 61.62
C GLN A 9 -1.38 -3.32 60.58
N GLN A 10 -0.89 -2.28 59.91
CA GLN A 10 -1.51 -1.75 58.70
C GLN A 10 -1.24 -2.72 57.55
N GLN A 11 -2.32 -3.22 56.93
CA GLN A 11 -2.25 -3.93 55.66
C GLN A 11 -1.86 -2.94 54.55
N PRO A 12 -0.91 -3.27 53.67
CA PRO A 12 -0.63 -2.46 52.48
C PRO A 12 -1.82 -2.54 51.53
N GLN A 13 -2.41 -1.39 51.22
CA GLN A 13 -3.42 -1.26 50.17
C GLN A 13 -2.83 -1.67 48.81
N PRO A 14 -3.56 -2.45 47.98
CA PRO A 14 -3.17 -2.70 46.61
C PRO A 14 -3.27 -1.40 45.81
N GLN A 15 -2.14 -0.93 45.29
CA GLN A 15 -2.11 0.18 44.34
C GLN A 15 -2.93 -0.21 43.10
N PRO A 16 -3.80 0.68 42.58
CA PRO A 16 -4.43 0.46 41.29
C PRO A 16 -3.33 0.40 40.23
N GLN A 17 -3.19 -0.75 39.59
CA GLN A 17 -2.38 -0.92 38.40
C GLN A 17 -2.88 0.10 37.37
N GLN A 18 -2.10 1.17 37.19
CA GLN A 18 -2.24 2.04 36.04
C GLN A 18 -2.05 1.12 34.83
N GLN A 19 -3.16 0.81 34.14
CA GLN A 19 -3.13 0.29 32.79
C GLN A 19 -2.34 1.33 32.00
N GLN A 20 -1.06 1.06 31.77
CA GLN A 20 -0.27 1.77 30.79
C GLN A 20 -1.06 1.64 29.49
N GLN A 21 -1.72 2.74 29.10
CA GLN A 21 -2.23 2.91 27.76
C GLN A 21 -1.01 2.78 26.87
N GLN A 22 -0.80 1.58 26.33
CA GLN A 22 0.25 1.39 25.35
C GLN A 22 -0.07 2.35 24.22
N PRO A 23 0.85 3.24 23.83
CA PRO A 23 0.63 4.05 22.65
C PRO A 23 0.35 3.09 21.51
N VAL A 24 -0.79 3.27 20.85
CA VAL A 24 -1.16 2.53 19.63
C VAL A 24 0.04 2.54 18.71
N SER A 25 0.71 1.39 18.59
CA SER A 25 1.94 1.28 17.84
C SER A 25 1.62 1.54 16.37
N THR A 26 1.94 2.73 15.89
CA THR A 26 1.73 3.13 14.49
C THR A 26 2.51 2.17 13.60
N ILE A 27 1.82 1.56 12.62
CA ILE A 27 2.46 0.70 11.63
C ILE A 27 3.56 1.51 10.91
N PRO A 28 4.81 1.03 10.83
CA PRO A 28 5.88 1.75 10.15
C PRO A 28 5.65 1.82 8.64
N ILE A 29 6.07 2.92 8.03
CA ILE A 29 5.96 3.16 6.58
C ILE A 29 6.72 2.09 5.79
N LEU A 30 6.11 1.60 4.72
CA LEU A 30 6.76 0.70 3.78
C LEU A 30 7.75 1.46 2.87
N HIS A 31 9.04 1.43 3.22
CA HIS A 31 10.10 2.02 2.38
C HIS A 31 10.62 1.09 1.28
N SER A 32 10.49 -0.22 1.46
CA SER A 32 11.04 -1.21 0.53
C SER A 32 10.26 -2.51 0.59
N ILE A 33 10.04 -3.12 -0.58
CA ILE A 33 9.46 -4.46 -0.74
C ILE A 33 10.51 -5.58 -0.69
N ALA A 34 11.81 -5.23 -0.64
CA ALA A 34 12.90 -6.21 -0.62
C ALA A 34 12.75 -7.29 0.47
N PRO A 35 12.20 -7.01 1.68
CA PRO A 35 11.99 -8.04 2.68
C PRO A 35 11.06 -9.19 2.25
N ALA A 36 10.25 -9.01 1.20
CA ALA A 36 9.34 -10.04 0.73
C ALA A 36 10.04 -11.28 0.17
N ILE A 37 11.31 -11.15 -0.25
CA ILE A 37 12.10 -12.27 -0.81
C ILE A 37 12.47 -13.32 0.25
N PHE A 38 12.41 -12.95 1.53
CA PHE A 38 12.78 -13.83 2.63
C PHE A 38 11.58 -14.70 2.99
N THR A 39 11.74 -15.99 2.74
CA THR A 39 10.80 -17.05 3.07
C THR A 39 11.11 -17.63 4.44
N ARG A 40 10.12 -18.25 5.07
CA ARG A 40 10.34 -18.86 6.39
C ARG A 40 10.99 -20.22 6.18
N ILE A 41 12.12 -20.42 6.82
CA ILE A 41 12.73 -21.76 6.92
C ILE A 41 11.98 -22.47 8.05
N THR A 42 11.39 -23.63 7.75
CA THR A 42 10.72 -24.44 8.76
C THR A 42 11.72 -25.37 9.46
N ASP A 43 11.41 -25.79 10.68
CA ASP A 43 12.25 -26.77 11.39
C ASP A 43 12.33 -28.11 10.63
N GLU A 44 11.30 -28.43 9.84
CA GLU A 44 11.27 -29.60 8.96
C GLU A 44 12.33 -29.50 7.87
N ASP A 45 12.53 -28.32 7.27
CA ASP A 45 13.57 -28.08 6.26
C ASP A 45 14.98 -28.25 6.84
N LEU A 46 15.18 -27.86 8.10
CA LEU A 46 16.47 -27.96 8.80
C LEU A 46 16.79 -29.39 9.23
N LEU A 47 15.78 -30.20 9.54
CA LEU A 47 15.92 -31.56 10.04
C LEU A 47 15.78 -32.63 8.95
N ALA A 48 15.35 -32.26 7.74
CA ALA A 48 15.20 -33.18 6.63
C ALA A 48 16.56 -33.79 6.22
N PRO A 49 16.66 -35.12 6.08
CA PRO A 49 17.88 -35.75 5.59
C PRO A 49 18.17 -35.30 4.15
N PHE A 50 19.32 -34.67 3.94
CA PHE A 50 19.75 -34.25 2.61
C PHE A 50 20.26 -35.46 1.81
N THR A 51 19.48 -35.88 0.82
CA THR A 51 19.92 -36.82 -0.22
C THR A 51 20.26 -36.04 -1.49
N PRO A 52 21.55 -35.94 -1.88
CA PRO A 52 21.92 -35.27 -3.11
C PRO A 52 21.34 -36.03 -4.31
N PRO A 53 20.74 -35.33 -5.30
CA PRO A 53 20.25 -35.96 -6.52
C PRO A 53 21.41 -36.62 -7.28
N THR A 54 21.25 -37.89 -7.61
CA THR A 54 22.26 -38.67 -8.36
C THR A 54 22.19 -38.41 -9.87
N ASP A 55 21.01 -38.04 -10.38
CA ASP A 55 20.77 -37.70 -11.79
C ASP A 55 20.73 -36.17 -11.98
N PRO A 56 21.50 -35.60 -12.92
CA PRO A 56 21.40 -34.18 -13.25
C PRO A 56 19.99 -33.72 -13.65
N VAL A 57 19.16 -34.60 -14.25
CA VAL A 57 17.77 -34.24 -14.58
C VAL A 57 16.93 -34.07 -13.31
N ASP A 58 17.09 -34.96 -12.34
CA ASP A 58 16.37 -34.89 -11.07
C ASP A 58 16.80 -33.68 -10.23
N LEU A 59 18.08 -33.30 -10.30
CA LEU A 59 18.58 -32.07 -9.70
C LEU A 59 17.85 -30.83 -10.25
N LEU A 60 17.72 -30.72 -11.58
CA LEU A 60 17.04 -29.60 -12.22
C LEU A 60 15.54 -29.58 -11.92
N LYS A 61 14.89 -30.75 -11.86
CA LYS A 61 13.48 -30.86 -11.43
C LYS A 61 13.27 -30.49 -9.97
N ALA A 62 14.20 -30.84 -9.09
CA ALA A 62 14.16 -30.42 -7.69
C ALA A 62 14.28 -28.90 -7.58
N ARG A 63 15.25 -28.30 -8.29
CA ARG A 63 15.43 -26.84 -8.35
C ARG A 63 14.20 -26.11 -8.91
N LEU A 64 13.54 -26.66 -9.92
CA LEU A 64 12.30 -26.09 -10.47
C LEU A 64 11.20 -26.04 -9.40
N ARG A 65 11.01 -27.14 -8.66
CA ARG A 65 10.03 -27.21 -7.57
C ARG A 65 10.33 -26.22 -6.45
N GLU A 66 11.60 -26.07 -6.09
CA GLU A 66 12.04 -25.11 -5.07
C GLU A 66 11.73 -23.67 -5.48
N ILE A 67 11.99 -23.29 -6.74
CA ILE A 67 11.67 -21.96 -7.25
C ILE A 67 10.16 -21.71 -7.26
N GLU A 68 9.35 -22.73 -7.59
CA GLU A 68 7.89 -22.61 -7.58
C GLU A 68 7.36 -22.39 -6.16
N ALA A 69 7.83 -23.17 -5.18
CA ALA A 69 7.47 -23.00 -3.78
C ALA A 69 7.91 -21.63 -3.24
N HIS A 70 9.17 -21.23 -3.50
CA HIS A 70 9.69 -19.93 -3.10
C HIS A 70 8.87 -18.79 -3.73
N ALA A 71 8.49 -18.90 -5.00
CA ALA A 71 7.70 -17.88 -5.68
C ALA A 71 6.29 -17.69 -5.10
N GLU A 72 5.65 -18.77 -4.66
CA GLU A 72 4.37 -18.69 -3.97
C GLU A 72 4.47 -17.95 -2.64
N GLU A 73 5.51 -18.25 -1.85
CA GLU A 73 5.75 -17.57 -0.58
C GLU A 73 6.10 -16.09 -0.75
N VAL A 74 6.99 -15.75 -1.68
CA VAL A 74 7.34 -14.35 -1.97
C VAL A 74 6.11 -13.55 -2.42
N ARG A 75 5.25 -14.15 -3.23
CA ARG A 75 3.97 -13.53 -3.63
C ARG A 75 3.07 -13.27 -2.43
N ALA A 76 2.94 -14.24 -1.52
CA ALA A 76 2.17 -14.08 -0.29
C ALA A 76 2.76 -12.97 0.60
N ASN A 77 4.08 -12.91 0.72
CA ASN A 77 4.79 -11.88 1.47
C ASN A 77 4.59 -10.49 0.88
N LEU A 78 4.72 -10.32 -0.44
CA LEU A 78 4.44 -9.04 -1.13
C LEU A 78 3.02 -8.55 -0.81
N LEU A 79 2.02 -9.42 -0.96
CA LEU A 79 0.63 -9.09 -0.64
C LEU A 79 0.45 -8.67 0.82
N SER A 80 1.16 -9.34 1.75
CA SER A 80 1.10 -9.00 3.17
C SER A 80 1.66 -7.59 3.45
N LEU A 81 2.76 -7.21 2.80
CA LEU A 81 3.37 -5.88 2.94
C LEU A 81 2.45 -4.78 2.41
N PHE A 82 1.88 -4.95 1.22
CA PHE A 82 0.96 -3.96 0.65
C PHE A 82 -0.32 -3.83 1.48
N ARG A 83 -0.88 -4.94 1.97
CA ARG A 83 -2.03 -4.89 2.89
C ARG A 83 -1.70 -4.13 4.17
N ARG A 84 -0.52 -4.35 4.74
CA ARG A 84 -0.06 -3.65 5.93
C ARG A 84 0.08 -2.15 5.67
N GLU A 85 0.59 -1.76 4.51
CA GLU A 85 0.68 -0.34 4.11
C GLU A 85 -0.70 0.30 3.92
N CYS A 86 -1.66 -0.41 3.31
CA CYS A 86 -3.03 0.08 3.23
C CYS A 86 -3.65 0.29 4.62
N LEU A 87 -3.42 -0.64 5.56
CA LEU A 87 -3.88 -0.49 6.95
C LEU A 87 -3.22 0.71 7.65
N ARG A 88 -1.93 0.95 7.40
CA ARG A 88 -1.23 2.13 7.91
C ARG A 88 -1.90 3.43 7.43
N ILE A 89 -2.22 3.51 6.14
CA ILE A 89 -2.87 4.69 5.55
C ILE A 89 -4.24 4.92 6.18
N ILE A 90 -5.01 3.85 6.41
CA ILE A 90 -6.32 3.94 7.09
C ILE A 90 -6.14 4.47 8.52
N GLN A 91 -5.21 3.92 9.29
CA GLN A 91 -4.93 4.37 10.66
C GLN A 91 -4.48 5.83 10.71
N GLU A 92 -3.66 6.26 9.75
CA GLU A 92 -3.22 7.65 9.65
C GLU A 92 -4.39 8.59 9.34
N ALA A 93 -5.29 8.21 8.43
CA ALA A 93 -6.48 8.98 8.11
C ALA A 93 -7.44 9.09 9.30
N GLU A 94 -7.70 7.98 10.00
CA GLU A 94 -8.51 7.95 11.21
C GLU A 94 -7.93 8.86 12.31
N ALA A 95 -6.60 8.83 12.49
CA ALA A 95 -5.93 9.69 13.46
C ALA A 95 -6.01 11.18 13.08
N GLN A 96 -5.93 11.51 11.80
CA GLN A 96 -6.10 12.89 11.31
C GLN A 96 -7.54 13.39 11.50
N GLU A 97 -8.54 12.53 11.27
CA GLU A 97 -9.95 12.86 11.54
C GLU A 97 -10.19 13.10 13.04
N ALA A 98 -9.72 12.19 13.89
CA ALA A 98 -9.86 12.33 15.34
C ALA A 98 -9.16 13.60 15.87
N ALA A 99 -8.01 13.98 15.30
CA ALA A 99 -7.32 15.23 15.65
C ALA A 99 -8.08 16.48 15.19
N ALA A 100 -8.79 16.41 14.07
CA ALA A 100 -9.63 17.50 13.58
C ALA A 100 -10.91 17.67 14.41
N GLU A 101 -11.47 16.58 14.93
CA GLU A 101 -12.68 16.58 15.77
C GLU A 101 -12.37 16.87 17.25
N GLY A 102 -11.20 16.48 17.76
CA GLY A 102 -10.78 16.65 19.16
C GLY A 102 -10.14 18.00 19.49
N GLY A 103 -10.07 18.93 18.53
CA GLY A 103 -9.59 20.31 18.72
C GLY A 103 -10.61 21.22 19.41
N GLU A 104 -11.15 20.80 20.55
CA GLU A 104 -11.88 21.68 21.49
C GLU A 104 -10.91 22.20 22.55
N ASP A 105 -10.16 23.25 22.22
CA ASP A 105 -9.72 24.25 23.19
C ASP A 105 -9.40 25.56 22.46
N GLY A 106 -10.41 26.42 22.35
CA GLY A 106 -10.17 27.85 22.57
C GLY A 106 -10.18 28.82 21.39
N ASP A 107 -10.84 28.54 20.26
CA ASP A 107 -11.42 29.67 19.52
C ASP A 107 -12.71 29.29 18.82
N ASN A 108 -13.73 30.10 19.07
CA ASN A 108 -15.07 29.96 18.58
C ASN A 108 -15.12 30.40 17.12
N THR A 109 -14.25 29.84 16.28
CA THR A 109 -14.41 29.91 14.83
C THR A 109 -15.35 28.77 14.48
N THR A 110 -16.64 28.99 14.77
CA THR A 110 -17.69 28.49 13.89
C THR A 110 -17.12 28.46 12.48
N VAL A 111 -17.00 27.26 11.91
CA VAL A 111 -16.92 27.12 10.46
C VAL A 111 -18.24 27.67 9.96
N HIS A 112 -18.33 29.00 9.89
CA HIS A 112 -19.13 29.66 8.90
C HIS A 112 -18.65 29.00 7.62
N LEU A 113 -19.47 28.09 7.08
CA LEU A 113 -19.62 27.99 5.65
C LEU A 113 -19.94 29.41 5.19
N ALA A 114 -18.89 30.22 5.04
CA ALA A 114 -18.95 31.42 4.23
C ALA A 114 -19.56 30.91 2.93
N PRO A 115 -20.71 31.45 2.50
CA PRO A 115 -21.25 31.10 1.20
C PRO A 115 -20.08 31.22 0.23
N LEU A 116 -19.79 30.13 -0.48
CA LEU A 116 -18.61 30.00 -1.37
C LEU A 116 -18.59 31.04 -2.51
N VAL A 117 -19.60 31.91 -2.52
CA VAL A 117 -19.87 32.98 -3.46
C VAL A 117 -20.34 34.14 -2.59
N SER A 118 -19.58 35.23 -2.57
CA SER A 118 -20.01 36.46 -1.93
C SER A 118 -21.36 36.90 -2.51
N GLN A 119 -22.21 37.54 -1.72
CA GLN A 119 -23.49 38.07 -2.22
C GLN A 119 -23.29 38.97 -3.45
N GLN A 120 -22.15 39.65 -3.51
CA GLN A 120 -21.74 40.46 -4.65
C GLN A 120 -21.47 39.64 -5.91
N GLU A 121 -20.83 38.47 -5.81
CA GLU A 121 -20.64 37.57 -6.95
C GLU A 121 -21.96 36.92 -7.40
N VAL A 122 -22.88 36.64 -6.47
CA VAL A 122 -24.24 36.19 -6.82
C VAL A 122 -24.98 37.29 -7.57
N ASP A 123 -24.89 38.54 -7.11
CA ASP A 123 -25.50 39.70 -7.77
C ASP A 123 -24.86 39.97 -9.14
N ASP A 124 -23.55 39.82 -9.29
CA ASP A 124 -22.86 39.96 -10.57
C ASP A 124 -23.25 38.85 -11.55
N MET A 125 -23.43 37.62 -11.07
CA MET A 125 -23.90 36.50 -11.88
C MET A 125 -25.35 36.71 -12.33
N ILE A 126 -26.23 37.15 -11.42
CA ILE A 126 -27.62 37.48 -11.74
C ILE A 126 -27.69 38.69 -12.68
N SER A 127 -26.84 39.70 -12.49
CA SER A 127 -26.71 40.87 -13.36
C SER A 127 -26.27 40.46 -14.77
N ASN A 128 -25.29 39.56 -14.89
CA ASN A 128 -24.83 39.03 -16.17
C ASN A 128 -25.88 38.14 -16.85
N MET A 129 -26.67 37.35 -16.10
CA MET A 129 -27.80 36.59 -16.66
C MET A 129 -29.00 37.47 -17.06
N ARG A 130 -29.21 38.59 -16.36
CA ARG A 130 -30.26 39.58 -16.67
C ARG A 130 -29.87 40.55 -17.78
N ARG A 131 -28.57 40.64 -18.10
CA ARG A 131 -28.07 41.28 -19.32
C ARG A 131 -28.53 40.47 -20.52
N ASN A 132 -29.77 40.75 -20.91
CA ASN A 132 -30.45 40.30 -22.11
C ASN A 132 -29.45 40.04 -23.26
N THR A 133 -29.40 38.80 -23.75
CA THR A 133 -28.65 38.36 -24.95
C THR A 133 -29.25 38.93 -26.25
N GLY A 134 -29.84 40.13 -26.18
CA GLY A 134 -30.66 40.76 -27.20
C GLY A 134 -29.87 41.45 -28.32
N GLU A 135 -28.54 41.44 -28.25
CA GLU A 135 -27.70 41.83 -29.38
C GLU A 135 -26.84 40.65 -29.83
N ALA A 136 -27.50 39.65 -30.41
CA ALA A 136 -26.91 38.79 -31.44
C ALA A 136 -26.60 39.62 -32.70
N ARG A 137 -25.85 40.72 -32.55
CA ARG A 137 -25.26 41.48 -33.64
C ARG A 137 -23.97 40.77 -34.03
N ASP A 138 -24.14 39.81 -34.93
CA ASP A 138 -23.21 39.49 -36.01
C ASP A 138 -21.71 39.51 -35.61
N ARG A 139 -21.30 38.55 -34.78
CA ARG A 139 -19.86 38.24 -34.55
C ARG A 139 -19.34 37.19 -35.52
N SER A 140 -19.85 37.16 -36.75
CA SER A 140 -19.41 36.24 -37.79
C SER A 140 -18.07 36.59 -38.43
N ARG A 141 -17.34 37.61 -37.93
CA ARG A 141 -16.08 38.10 -38.55
C ARG A 141 -15.05 38.70 -37.59
N SER A 142 -14.80 38.07 -36.45
CA SER A 142 -13.50 38.27 -35.80
C SER A 142 -12.84 36.93 -35.57
N ARG A 143 -12.14 36.51 -36.63
CA ARG A 143 -11.06 35.52 -36.58
C ARG A 143 -9.92 36.13 -35.75
N VAL A 144 -10.16 36.35 -34.47
CA VAL A 144 -9.09 36.53 -33.50
C VAL A 144 -8.53 35.13 -33.34
N LEU A 145 -7.27 34.99 -33.74
CA LEU A 145 -6.39 33.93 -33.27
C LEU A 145 -6.44 33.95 -31.75
N MET A 146 -7.39 33.22 -31.16
CA MET A 146 -7.33 32.91 -29.74
C MET A 146 -6.13 31.99 -29.60
N GLN A 147 -5.03 32.60 -29.16
CA GLN A 147 -4.00 31.92 -28.40
C GLN A 147 -4.73 31.03 -27.38
N ASN A 148 -4.64 29.72 -27.59
CA ASN A 148 -5.19 28.70 -26.71
C ASN A 148 -4.48 28.63 -25.33
N ASP A 149 -3.77 29.68 -24.92
CA ASP A 149 -2.92 29.71 -23.72
C ASP A 149 -3.49 30.57 -22.57
N ILE A 150 -4.64 31.23 -22.75
CA ILE A 150 -5.25 32.08 -21.70
C ILE A 150 -6.31 31.33 -20.89
N PHE A 151 -7.00 30.36 -21.50
CA PHE A 151 -7.71 29.33 -20.74
C PHE A 151 -6.72 28.23 -20.41
N GLY A 152 -5.80 28.52 -19.49
CA GLY A 152 -5.11 27.47 -18.76
C GLY A 152 -6.20 26.51 -18.31
N GLN A 153 -6.20 25.30 -18.85
CA GLN A 153 -7.10 24.25 -18.37
C GLN A 153 -6.98 24.29 -16.85
N PRO A 154 -8.09 24.43 -16.11
CA PRO A 154 -8.01 24.43 -14.65
C PRO A 154 -7.20 23.19 -14.32
N ASN A 155 -6.04 23.41 -13.70
CA ASN A 155 -5.15 22.35 -13.32
C ASN A 155 -5.87 21.58 -12.21
N MET A 156 -6.76 20.66 -12.61
CA MET A 156 -7.56 19.84 -11.72
C MET A 156 -6.67 18.93 -10.86
N ASN A 157 -5.36 18.87 -11.13
CA ASN A 157 -4.39 18.18 -10.29
C ASN A 157 -4.04 18.94 -8.99
N VAL A 158 -4.58 20.14 -8.76
CA VAL A 158 -4.32 20.92 -7.53
C VAL A 158 -5.61 21.45 -6.92
N LEU A 159 -6.68 20.64 -6.90
CA LEU A 159 -7.67 20.82 -5.85
C LEU A 159 -7.07 20.21 -4.59
N PRO A 160 -6.85 20.99 -3.51
CA PRO A 160 -6.43 20.39 -2.24
C PRO A 160 -7.49 19.36 -1.87
N MET A 161 -7.09 18.08 -1.79
CA MET A 161 -7.99 17.02 -1.32
C MET A 161 -8.51 17.45 0.03
N ARG A 162 -9.78 17.84 0.06
CA ARG A 162 -10.35 18.62 1.15
C ARG A 162 -10.74 17.72 2.33
N ASN A 163 -10.69 16.40 2.13
CA ASN A 163 -11.06 15.39 3.11
C ASN A 163 -9.91 14.38 3.29
N PRO A 164 -9.42 14.14 4.53
CA PRO A 164 -8.39 13.12 4.82
C PRO A 164 -8.78 11.73 4.29
N ARG A 165 -10.07 11.35 4.29
CA ARG A 165 -10.54 10.11 3.65
C ARG A 165 -10.26 10.05 2.16
N GLU A 166 -10.48 11.15 1.45
CA GLU A 166 -10.26 11.19 0.00
C GLU A 166 -8.77 11.04 -0.32
N ALA A 167 -7.92 11.70 0.45
CA ALA A 167 -6.46 11.55 0.37
C ALA A 167 -6.02 10.11 0.66
N ALA A 168 -6.59 9.49 1.70
CA ALA A 168 -6.30 8.10 2.05
C ALA A 168 -6.71 7.12 0.95
N VAL A 169 -7.88 7.30 0.34
CA VAL A 169 -8.34 6.47 -0.78
C VAL A 169 -7.41 6.59 -1.97
N ALA A 170 -6.97 7.80 -2.32
CA ALA A 170 -6.03 8.02 -3.41
C ALA A 170 -4.67 7.37 -3.14
N GLN A 171 -4.17 7.46 -1.91
CA GLN A 171 -2.94 6.79 -1.49
C GLN A 171 -3.07 5.26 -1.53
N ILE A 172 -4.17 4.70 -1.03
CA ILE A 172 -4.45 3.26 -1.10
C ILE A 172 -4.49 2.80 -2.56
N GLN A 173 -5.15 3.54 -3.43
CA GLN A 173 -5.19 3.23 -4.86
C GLN A 173 -3.78 3.23 -5.46
N ALA A 174 -2.95 4.22 -5.14
CA ALA A 174 -1.56 4.27 -5.59
C ALA A 174 -0.74 3.05 -5.10
N VAL A 175 -0.88 2.68 -3.83
CA VAL A 175 -0.22 1.49 -3.24
C VAL A 175 -0.67 0.20 -3.92
N ILE A 176 -1.97 0.04 -4.20
CA ILE A 176 -2.50 -1.13 -4.90
C ILE A 176 -1.97 -1.18 -6.33
N SER A 177 -1.99 -0.06 -7.07
CA SER A 177 -1.48 0.01 -8.43
C SER A 177 0.00 -0.35 -8.49
N GLN A 178 0.82 0.18 -7.57
CA GLN A 178 2.22 -0.17 -7.46
C GLN A 178 2.40 -1.67 -7.16
N GLY A 179 1.65 -2.20 -6.18
CA GLY A 179 1.74 -3.61 -5.82
C GLY A 179 1.33 -4.57 -6.93
N LEU A 180 0.37 -4.20 -7.78
CA LEU A 180 0.03 -4.97 -8.98
C LEU A 180 1.16 -4.98 -10.00
N CYS A 181 1.80 -3.82 -10.24
CA CYS A 181 2.95 -3.71 -11.13
C CYS A 181 4.15 -4.55 -10.65
N ASP A 182 4.44 -4.52 -9.34
CA ASP A 182 5.51 -5.31 -8.74
C ASP A 182 5.24 -6.82 -8.82
N LEU A 183 3.98 -7.23 -8.55
CA LEU A 183 3.56 -8.64 -8.68
C LEU A 183 3.65 -9.16 -10.12
N GLU A 184 3.28 -8.34 -11.09
CA GLU A 184 3.38 -8.69 -12.52
C GLU A 184 4.84 -8.78 -12.99
N SER A 185 5.67 -7.83 -12.57
CA SER A 185 7.11 -7.82 -12.84
C SER A 185 7.79 -9.06 -12.25
N TYR A 186 7.46 -9.40 -11.00
CA TYR A 186 7.96 -10.60 -10.33
C TYR A 186 7.50 -11.88 -11.04
N LYS A 187 6.21 -11.99 -11.39
CA LYS A 187 5.67 -13.14 -12.13
C LYS A 187 6.40 -13.36 -13.45
N THR A 188 6.65 -12.28 -14.21
CA THR A 188 7.39 -12.34 -15.46
C THR A 188 8.79 -12.90 -15.25
N LYS A 189 9.50 -12.45 -14.20
CA LYS A 189 10.84 -12.96 -13.87
C LYS A 189 10.87 -14.40 -13.42
N VAL A 190 9.89 -14.83 -12.63
CA VAL A 190 9.75 -16.24 -12.25
C VAL A 190 9.49 -17.11 -13.49
N GLU A 191 8.66 -16.65 -14.42
CA GLU A 191 8.38 -17.40 -15.65
C GLU A 191 9.61 -17.50 -16.57
N GLU A 192 10.39 -16.42 -16.72
CA GLU A 192 11.69 -16.45 -17.42
C GLU A 192 12.63 -17.52 -16.82
N LEU A 193 12.75 -17.58 -15.49
CA LEU A 193 13.58 -18.57 -14.80
C LEU A 193 13.04 -20.00 -14.99
N ARG A 194 11.72 -20.19 -14.94
CA ARG A 194 11.08 -21.50 -15.20
C ARG A 194 11.37 -21.97 -16.62
N GLN A 195 11.26 -21.08 -17.60
CA GLN A 195 11.58 -21.41 -19.00
C GLN A 195 13.05 -21.76 -19.17
N GLN A 196 13.95 -21.02 -18.54
CA GLN A 196 15.37 -21.33 -18.57
C GLN A 196 15.65 -22.74 -18.03
N ILE A 197 15.12 -23.09 -16.85
CA ILE A 197 15.35 -24.41 -16.25
C ILE A 197 14.71 -25.53 -17.07
N LYS A 198 13.51 -25.32 -17.61
CA LYS A 198 12.87 -26.29 -18.52
C LYS A 198 13.72 -26.54 -19.76
N SER A 199 14.27 -25.48 -20.36
CA SER A 199 15.17 -25.60 -21.52
C SER A 199 16.45 -26.37 -21.18
N GLU A 200 16.97 -26.21 -19.96
CA GLU A 200 18.13 -26.97 -19.48
C GLU A 200 17.78 -28.45 -19.26
N ILE A 201 16.61 -28.75 -18.68
CA ILE A 201 16.10 -30.12 -18.53
C ILE A 201 16.00 -30.81 -19.89
N ASP A 202 15.39 -30.15 -20.88
CA ASP A 202 15.26 -30.70 -22.24
C ASP A 202 16.63 -30.95 -22.88
N ARG A 203 17.58 -30.04 -22.68
CA ARG A 203 18.94 -30.16 -23.20
C ARG A 203 19.68 -31.35 -22.58
N VAL A 204 19.58 -31.55 -21.27
CA VAL A 204 20.23 -32.67 -20.56
C VAL A 204 19.59 -33.99 -20.94
N THR A 205 18.25 -34.04 -20.99
CA THR A 205 17.49 -35.25 -21.35
C THR A 205 17.85 -35.73 -22.76
N ARG A 206 18.01 -34.81 -23.73
CA ARG A 206 18.44 -35.17 -25.10
C ARG A 206 19.84 -35.78 -25.11
N ARG A 207 20.79 -35.24 -24.34
CA ARG A 207 22.17 -35.75 -24.28
C ARG A 207 22.21 -37.18 -23.72
N GLN A 208 21.54 -37.41 -22.59
CA GLN A 208 21.45 -38.74 -21.98
C GLN A 208 20.79 -39.78 -22.92
N GLY A 209 19.74 -39.37 -23.65
CA GLY A 209 19.11 -40.25 -24.64
C GLY A 209 19.99 -40.58 -25.86
N THR A 210 21.03 -39.79 -26.13
CA THR A 210 21.98 -40.07 -27.22
C THR A 210 23.07 -41.04 -26.75
N ASP A 211 23.61 -40.82 -25.55
CA ASP A 211 24.65 -41.68 -24.94
C ASP A 211 24.14 -43.12 -24.68
N GLN A 212 22.83 -43.29 -24.45
CA GLN A 212 22.23 -44.60 -24.21
C GLN A 212 22.07 -45.45 -25.48
N MET A 213 22.11 -44.86 -26.69
CA MET A 213 22.06 -45.61 -27.95
C MET A 213 23.43 -46.13 -28.41
N ASP A 214 24.53 -45.60 -27.87
CA ASP A 214 25.90 -45.98 -28.25
C ASP A 214 26.46 -47.17 -27.45
N LEU A 215 25.74 -47.65 -26.42
CA LEU A 215 26.20 -48.71 -25.51
C LEU A 215 25.59 -50.10 -25.77
N ASP A 216 24.67 -50.22 -26.74
CA ASP A 216 23.97 -51.48 -27.07
C ASP A 216 24.63 -52.27 -28.23
N PHE A 217 25.92 -52.07 -28.51
CA PHE A 217 26.68 -52.79 -29.56
C PHE A 217 27.77 -53.73 -29.01
#